data_AF-A0A013SG72-F1
#
_entry.id   AF-A0A013SG72-F1
#
_cell.length_a   1.000
_cell.length_b   1.000
_cell.length_c   1.000
_cell.angle_alpha   90.00
_cell.angle_beta   90.00
_cell.angle_gamma   90.00
#
_symmetry.space_group_name_H-M   'P 1'
#
loop_
_entity.id
_entity.type
_entity.pdbx_description
1 polymer ?
#
loop_
_entity_poly.entity_id
_entity_poly.type
_entity_poly.pdbx_seq_one_letter_code
_entity_poly.pdbx_strand_id
1 'polypeptide(L)'
;MLLKVGELAKQTGLTVRALHHYDDIGLLQPSVRSDAGYRLYTRKDITRLHQIQALRGLGMSLAEIHTVLEDPNLALLPIIDQQIQAIDQRLTEQKKLRNQLSKLKSQIISGEELGLEDWLKTLELIAMFEKYFTKEELEKLTFLQAGTKSHQEWQRLTQAANALFNAGEPSNSEAAQDLARKWMKTLEHNTRANPKWLVKLNAINSAEPEFQEKLGVTPEVVEFLLKAFSESKLSIFARYLSDDEFTFLKENYIREMKKWPQLLVDIEKLIDAEVTPDSDGAKHLAQQWLSMLQGYAGKKPSTQEKIRTAMQNEPSLADGTWLKPVTLQFLEKAVTALMRGA
;
A
#
# COMPACT_ATOMS: atom_id res chain seq x y z
N MET A 1 -1.76 -9.85 64.10
CA MET A 1 -2.18 -11.18 63.64
C MET A 1 -1.14 -11.70 62.67
N LEU A 2 -0.65 -12.92 62.89
CA LEU A 2 0.32 -13.60 62.03
C LEU A 2 -0.38 -14.82 61.43
N LEU A 3 -0.31 -14.97 60.10
CA LEU A 3 -0.93 -16.09 59.38
C LEU A 3 0.13 -17.08 58.91
N LYS A 4 -0.15 -18.38 59.05
CA LYS A 4 0.67 -19.42 58.43
C LYS A 4 0.41 -19.44 56.91
N VAL A 5 1.40 -19.89 56.14
CA VAL A 5 1.30 -19.97 54.66
C VAL A 5 0.04 -20.69 54.16
N GLY A 6 -0.41 -21.74 54.84
CA GLY A 6 -1.63 -22.48 54.48
C GLY A 6 -2.93 -21.71 54.77
N GLU A 7 -2.94 -20.86 55.80
CA GLU A 7 -4.08 -19.99 56.11
C GLU A 7 -4.14 -18.82 55.13
N LEU A 8 -2.98 -18.24 54.79
CA LEU A 8 -2.86 -17.19 53.79
C LEU A 8 -3.31 -17.68 52.40
N ALA A 9 -2.89 -18.88 51.99
CA ALA A 9 -3.34 -19.53 50.76
C ALA A 9 -4.86 -19.65 50.68
N LYS A 10 -5.49 -20.14 51.76
CA LYS A 10 -6.96 -20.26 51.83
C LYS A 10 -7.68 -18.92 51.77
N GLN A 11 -7.17 -17.89 52.45
CA GLN A 11 -7.79 -16.57 52.47
C GLN A 11 -7.67 -15.80 51.14
N THR A 12 -6.61 -16.05 50.38
CA THR A 12 -6.28 -15.29 49.16
C THR A 12 -6.62 -16.04 47.88
N GLY A 13 -7.07 -17.29 47.98
CA GLY A 13 -7.36 -18.16 46.83
C GLY A 13 -6.11 -18.63 46.08
N LEU A 14 -4.92 -18.41 46.63
CA LEU A 14 -3.65 -18.81 46.03
C LEU A 14 -3.21 -20.19 46.52
N THR A 15 -2.41 -20.88 45.71
CA THR A 15 -1.79 -22.13 46.16
C THR A 15 -0.58 -21.83 47.04
N VAL A 16 -0.28 -22.73 47.99
CA VAL A 16 0.95 -22.65 48.80
C VAL A 16 2.20 -22.61 47.90
N ARG A 17 2.17 -23.32 46.77
CA ARG A 17 3.24 -23.29 45.76
C ARG A 17 3.44 -21.89 45.15
N ALA A 18 2.36 -21.16 44.85
CA ALA A 18 2.46 -19.79 44.34
C ALA A 18 3.07 -18.85 45.39
N LEU A 19 2.69 -18.99 46.66
CA LEU A 19 3.28 -18.20 47.75
C LEU A 19 4.76 -18.52 47.99
N HIS A 20 5.18 -19.78 47.90
CA HIS A 20 6.59 -20.15 47.94
C HIS A 20 7.36 -19.57 46.75
N HIS A 21 6.79 -19.64 45.54
CA HIS A 21 7.43 -19.03 44.39
C HIS A 21 7.62 -17.52 44.54
N TYR A 22 6.65 -16.81 45.13
CA TYR A 22 6.78 -15.37 45.42
C TYR A 22 7.85 -15.07 46.48
N ASP A 23 8.05 -15.95 47.46
CA ASP A 23 9.15 -15.87 48.42
C ASP A 23 10.50 -16.09 47.71
N ASP A 24 10.60 -17.12 46.87
CA ASP A 24 11.83 -17.50 46.16
C ASP A 24 12.33 -16.38 45.21
N ILE A 25 11.42 -15.66 44.55
CA ILE A 25 11.76 -14.54 43.66
C ILE A 25 11.81 -13.18 44.38
N GLY A 26 11.64 -13.15 45.71
CA GLY A 26 11.69 -11.92 46.52
C GLY A 26 10.46 -11.02 46.42
N LEU A 27 9.41 -11.43 45.70
CA LEU A 27 8.22 -10.62 45.48
C LEU A 27 7.33 -10.49 46.73
N LEU A 28 7.22 -11.56 47.52
CA LEU A 28 6.52 -11.57 48.81
C LEU A 28 7.25 -12.46 49.82
N GLN A 29 7.99 -11.85 50.73
CA GLN A 29 8.72 -12.55 51.77
C GLN A 29 7.94 -12.59 53.09
N PRO A 30 8.04 -13.67 53.88
CA PRO A 30 7.40 -13.74 55.18
C PRO A 30 8.07 -12.77 56.17
N SER A 31 7.28 -11.93 56.83
CA SER A 31 7.78 -10.99 57.84
C SER A 31 8.45 -11.67 59.04
N VAL A 32 8.01 -12.89 59.40
CA VAL A 32 8.51 -13.61 60.58
C VAL A 32 8.67 -15.10 60.25
N ARG A 33 9.69 -15.74 60.83
CA ARG A 33 9.76 -17.20 60.93
C ARG A 33 9.58 -17.60 62.39
N SER A 34 8.72 -18.58 62.67
CA SER A 34 8.56 -19.13 64.02
C SER A 34 9.81 -19.89 64.47
N ASP A 35 9.97 -20.14 65.76
CA ASP A 35 11.05 -20.98 66.32
C ASP A 35 11.10 -22.40 65.72
N ALA A 36 9.95 -22.92 65.26
CA ALA A 36 9.84 -24.21 64.57
C ALA A 36 10.06 -24.13 63.04
N GLY A 37 10.52 -22.98 62.51
CA GLY A 37 10.83 -22.79 61.08
C GLY A 37 9.66 -22.43 60.15
N TYR A 38 8.42 -22.30 60.66
CA TYR A 38 7.26 -21.93 59.84
C TYR A 38 7.29 -20.48 59.38
N ARG A 39 6.88 -20.23 58.13
CA ARG A 39 6.66 -18.90 57.55
C ARG A 39 5.40 -18.25 58.11
N LEU A 40 5.53 -17.03 58.63
CA LEU A 40 4.45 -16.24 59.21
C LEU A 40 4.34 -14.89 58.51
N TYR A 41 3.12 -14.57 58.08
CA TYR A 41 2.80 -13.36 57.31
C TYR A 41 2.00 -12.37 58.16
N THR A 42 2.38 -11.10 58.10
CA THR A 42 1.71 -10.00 58.79
C THR A 42 0.59 -9.40 57.94
N ARG A 43 -0.20 -8.47 58.51
CA ARG A 43 -1.18 -7.71 57.74
C ARG A 43 -0.56 -6.92 56.58
N LYS A 44 0.68 -6.43 56.73
CA LYS A 44 1.39 -5.71 55.66
C LYS A 44 1.67 -6.64 54.47
N ASP A 45 2.04 -7.89 54.75
CA ASP A 45 2.29 -8.90 53.72
C ASP A 45 1.00 -9.23 52.95
N ILE A 46 -0.15 -9.27 53.65
CA ILE A 46 -1.46 -9.45 53.04
C ILE A 46 -1.80 -8.27 52.11
N THR A 47 -1.56 -7.03 52.56
CA THR A 47 -1.75 -5.84 51.71
C THR A 47 -0.87 -5.90 50.46
N ARG A 48 0.42 -6.25 50.60
CA ARG A 48 1.33 -6.43 49.47
C ARG A 48 0.83 -7.53 48.52
N LEU A 49 0.32 -8.63 49.05
CA LEU A 49 -0.26 -9.71 48.25
C LEU A 49 -1.50 -9.27 47.45
N HIS A 50 -2.38 -8.46 48.04
CA HIS A 50 -3.50 -7.89 47.30
C HIS A 50 -3.05 -6.94 46.18
N GLN A 51 -1.99 -6.15 46.40
CA GLN A 51 -1.40 -5.32 45.34
C GLN A 51 -0.84 -6.19 44.20
N ILE A 52 -0.12 -7.26 44.52
CA ILE A 52 0.39 -8.23 43.53
C ILE A 52 -0.77 -8.83 42.73
N GLN A 53 -1.87 -9.22 43.38
CA GLN A 53 -3.04 -9.79 42.71
C GLN A 53 -3.72 -8.77 41.79
N ALA A 54 -3.86 -7.52 42.22
CA ALA A 54 -4.45 -6.46 41.41
C ALA A 54 -3.62 -6.19 40.15
N LEU A 55 -2.29 -6.06 40.30
CA LEU A 55 -1.37 -5.81 39.18
C LEU A 55 -1.28 -7.01 38.22
N ARG A 56 -1.32 -8.24 38.74
CA ARG A 56 -1.50 -9.47 37.93
C ARG A 56 -2.79 -9.42 37.11
N GLY A 57 -3.89 -8.93 37.70
CA GLY A 57 -5.18 -8.76 37.03
C GLY A 57 -5.14 -7.80 35.86
N LEU A 58 -4.19 -6.86 35.85
CA LEU A 58 -3.93 -5.94 34.74
C LEU A 58 -3.01 -6.53 33.65
N GLY A 59 -2.65 -7.81 33.76
CA GLY A 59 -1.80 -8.48 32.76
C GLY A 59 -0.29 -8.30 32.97
N MET A 60 0.14 -7.68 34.07
CA MET A 60 1.55 -7.48 34.36
C MET A 60 2.25 -8.80 34.74
N SER A 61 3.49 -8.95 34.28
CA SER A 61 4.41 -10.02 34.65
C SER A 61 4.92 -9.85 36.09
N LEU A 62 5.43 -10.93 36.70
CA LEU A 62 5.96 -10.86 38.07
C LEU A 62 7.15 -9.90 38.22
N ALA A 63 7.95 -9.73 37.17
CA ALA A 63 9.09 -8.80 37.16
C ALA A 63 8.64 -7.33 37.13
N GLU A 64 7.63 -7.01 36.30
CA GLU A 64 7.02 -5.68 36.26
C GLU A 64 6.37 -5.34 37.60
N ILE A 65 5.63 -6.30 38.19
CA ILE A 65 5.01 -6.13 39.50
C ILE A 65 6.06 -5.86 40.58
N HIS A 66 7.20 -6.57 40.55
CA HIS A 66 8.30 -6.31 41.48
C HIS A 66 8.77 -4.85 41.38
N THR A 67 9.02 -4.38 40.16
CA THR A 67 9.49 -3.02 39.88
C THR A 67 8.48 -1.96 40.35
N VAL A 68 7.19 -2.17 40.09
CA VAL A 68 6.10 -1.27 40.53
C VAL A 68 5.97 -1.23 42.05
N LEU A 69 6.19 -2.35 42.74
CA LEU A 69 6.11 -2.40 44.20
C LEU A 69 7.34 -1.82 44.91
N GLU A 70 8.46 -1.65 44.19
CA GLU A 70 9.66 -0.97 44.69
C GLU A 70 9.58 0.54 44.50
N ASP A 71 9.18 1.01 43.31
CA ASP A 71 8.92 2.43 43.04
C ASP A 71 7.66 2.64 42.19
N PRO A 72 6.49 2.82 42.84
CA PRO A 72 5.24 3.03 42.14
C PRO A 72 5.22 4.29 41.27
N ASN A 73 5.94 5.35 41.67
CA ASN A 73 5.88 6.65 41.02
C ASN A 73 6.65 6.67 39.69
N LEU A 74 7.72 5.87 39.60
CA LEU A 74 8.54 5.79 38.39
C LEU A 74 8.07 4.71 37.40
N ALA A 75 7.48 3.62 37.89
CA ALA A 75 7.24 2.42 37.07
C ALA A 75 5.78 2.24 36.61
N LEU A 76 4.79 2.74 37.34
CA LEU A 76 3.39 2.36 37.10
C LEU A 76 2.83 2.90 35.76
N LEU A 77 3.03 4.20 35.46
CA LEU A 77 2.50 4.80 34.24
C LEU A 77 3.10 4.18 32.95
N PRO A 78 4.44 4.06 32.81
CA PRO A 78 5.02 3.45 31.61
C PRO A 78 4.57 2.01 31.36
N ILE A 79 4.43 1.20 32.43
CA ILE A 79 3.98 -0.18 32.31
C ILE A 79 2.51 -0.23 31.89
N ILE A 80 1.64 0.64 32.46
CA ILE A 80 0.23 0.72 32.05
C ILE A 80 0.13 1.12 30.57
N ASP A 81 0.88 2.13 30.12
CA ASP A 81 0.88 2.56 28.72
C ASP A 81 1.31 1.43 27.77
N GLN A 82 2.35 0.68 28.14
CA GLN A 82 2.79 -0.49 27.38
C GLN A 82 1.71 -1.58 27.30
N GLN A 83 0.98 -1.83 28.40
CA GLN A 83 -0.12 -2.81 28.40
C GLN A 83 -1.31 -2.34 27.55
N ILE A 84 -1.67 -1.06 27.61
CA ILE A 84 -2.70 -0.46 26.74
C ILE A 84 -2.30 -0.65 25.27
N GLN A 85 -1.07 -0.31 24.91
CA GLN A 85 -0.57 -0.45 23.54
C GLN A 85 -0.61 -1.91 23.06
N ALA A 86 -0.22 -2.87 23.90
CA ALA A 86 -0.28 -4.29 23.58
C ALA A 86 -1.74 -4.78 23.37
N ILE A 87 -2.68 -4.30 24.18
CA ILE A 87 -4.11 -4.59 24.03
C ILE A 87 -4.64 -3.99 22.73
N ASP A 88 -4.30 -2.74 22.40
CA ASP A 88 -4.74 -2.08 21.18
C ASP A 88 -4.23 -2.78 19.91
N GLN A 89 -2.99 -3.29 19.94
CA GLN A 89 -2.45 -4.12 18.86
C GLN A 89 -3.27 -5.40 18.69
N ARG A 90 -3.52 -6.14 19.78
CA ARG A 90 -4.34 -7.36 19.75
C ARG A 90 -5.78 -7.08 19.27
N LEU A 91 -6.38 -5.97 19.70
CA LEU A 91 -7.70 -5.55 19.23
C LEU A 91 -7.71 -5.24 17.73
N THR A 92 -6.64 -4.66 17.21
CA THR A 92 -6.50 -4.37 15.78
C THR A 92 -6.43 -5.66 14.97
N GLU A 93 -5.63 -6.64 15.41
CA GLU A 93 -5.52 -7.96 14.79
C GLU A 93 -6.86 -8.72 14.84
N GLN A 94 -7.52 -8.76 16.01
CA GLN A 94 -8.83 -9.39 16.16
C GLN A 94 -9.91 -8.71 15.30
N LYS A 95 -9.90 -7.38 15.19
CA LYS A 95 -10.79 -6.65 14.28
C LYS A 95 -10.53 -7.02 12.82
N LYS A 96 -9.27 -7.20 12.41
CA LYS A 96 -8.91 -7.65 11.06
C LYS A 96 -9.52 -9.03 10.78
N LEU A 97 -9.31 -10.00 11.68
CA LEU A 97 -9.87 -11.34 11.55
C LEU A 97 -11.40 -11.33 11.51
N ARG A 98 -12.06 -10.57 12.39
CA ARG A 98 -13.52 -10.41 12.40
C ARG A 98 -14.04 -9.88 11.06
N ASN A 99 -13.37 -8.89 10.49
CA ASN A 99 -13.77 -8.31 9.22
C ASN A 99 -13.59 -9.31 8.06
N GLN A 100 -12.52 -10.10 8.06
CA GLN A 100 -12.31 -11.18 7.10
C GLN A 100 -13.43 -12.24 7.20
N LEU A 101 -13.77 -12.69 8.42
CA LEU A 101 -14.86 -13.64 8.64
C LEU A 101 -16.23 -13.07 8.24
N SER A 102 -16.45 -11.76 8.45
CA SER A 102 -17.69 -11.09 8.07
C SER A 102 -17.85 -10.97 6.56
N LYS A 103 -16.76 -10.69 5.82
CA LYS A 103 -16.72 -10.74 4.35
C LYS A 103 -17.03 -12.15 3.82
N LEU A 104 -16.40 -13.16 4.42
CA LEU A 104 -16.68 -14.57 4.10
C LEU A 104 -18.16 -14.91 4.30
N LYS A 105 -18.75 -14.47 5.43
CA LYS A 105 -20.18 -14.67 5.69
C LYS A 105 -21.05 -14.02 4.61
N SER A 106 -20.76 -12.78 4.19
CA SER A 106 -21.55 -12.12 3.13
C SER A 106 -21.44 -12.81 1.77
N GLN A 107 -20.25 -13.33 1.42
CA GLN A 107 -20.00 -13.97 0.13
C GLN A 107 -20.64 -15.37 0.02
N ILE A 108 -20.64 -16.13 1.12
CA ILE A 108 -21.38 -17.41 1.20
C ILE A 108 -22.88 -17.17 1.04
N ILE A 109 -23.41 -16.12 1.68
CA ILE A 109 -24.84 -15.76 1.59
C ILE A 109 -25.22 -15.30 0.18
N SER A 110 -24.30 -14.65 -0.57
CA SER A 110 -24.55 -14.23 -1.94
C SER A 110 -24.47 -15.34 -2.98
N GLY A 111 -24.16 -16.58 -2.57
CA GLY A 111 -24.16 -17.75 -3.47
C GLY A 111 -22.96 -17.80 -4.43
N GLU A 112 -21.86 -17.10 -4.13
CA GLU A 112 -20.61 -17.27 -4.88
C GLU A 112 -19.93 -18.58 -4.44
N GLU A 113 -20.01 -19.62 -5.28
CA GLU A 113 -19.20 -20.84 -5.13
C GLU A 113 -17.73 -20.51 -5.41
N LEU A 114 -17.03 -19.94 -4.42
CA LEU A 114 -15.58 -19.89 -4.42
C LEU A 114 -15.08 -21.09 -3.60
N GLY A 115 -14.29 -21.96 -4.23
CA GLY A 115 -13.62 -23.05 -3.51
C GLY A 115 -12.71 -22.49 -2.41
N LEU A 116 -12.48 -23.27 -1.35
CA LEU A 116 -11.57 -22.93 -0.24
C LEU A 116 -10.19 -22.44 -0.72
N GLU A 117 -9.72 -22.99 -1.85
CA GLU A 117 -8.45 -22.65 -2.48
C GLU A 117 -8.49 -21.26 -3.14
N ASP A 118 -9.56 -20.94 -3.88
CA ASP A 118 -9.77 -19.61 -4.48
C ASP A 118 -9.98 -18.52 -3.42
N TRP A 119 -10.54 -18.90 -2.28
CA TRP A 119 -10.73 -18.03 -1.14
C TRP A 119 -9.42 -17.71 -0.39
N LEU A 120 -8.57 -18.71 -0.12
CA LEU A 120 -7.24 -18.48 0.46
C LEU A 120 -6.40 -17.56 -0.44
N LYS A 121 -6.47 -17.79 -1.75
CA LYS A 121 -5.82 -16.95 -2.77
C LYS A 121 -6.35 -15.51 -2.76
N THR A 122 -7.67 -15.32 -2.55
CA THR A 122 -8.30 -13.99 -2.43
C THR A 122 -7.87 -13.27 -1.16
N LEU A 123 -7.71 -13.97 -0.04
CA LEU A 123 -7.22 -13.36 1.21
C LEU A 123 -5.77 -12.90 1.10
N GLU A 124 -4.91 -13.69 0.46
CA GLU A 124 -3.52 -13.31 0.17
C GLU A 124 -3.46 -12.08 -0.74
N LEU A 125 -4.28 -12.04 -1.79
CA LEU A 125 -4.41 -10.87 -2.67
C LEU A 125 -4.83 -9.63 -1.89
N ILE A 126 -5.87 -9.73 -1.05
CA ILE A 126 -6.34 -8.61 -0.23
C ILE A 126 -5.23 -8.16 0.74
N ALA A 127 -4.57 -9.09 1.43
CA ALA A 127 -3.50 -8.76 2.37
C ALA A 127 -2.29 -8.11 1.68
N MET A 128 -1.97 -8.53 0.46
CA MET A 128 -0.94 -7.91 -0.37
C MET A 128 -1.36 -6.50 -0.79
N PHE A 129 -2.56 -6.30 -1.31
CA PHE A 129 -3.04 -4.97 -1.71
C PHE A 129 -3.14 -4.00 -0.53
N GLU A 130 -3.47 -4.47 0.68
CA GLU A 130 -3.44 -3.67 1.91
C GLU A 130 -2.05 -3.12 2.26
N LYS A 131 -0.95 -3.66 1.71
CA LYS A 131 0.40 -3.09 1.85
C LYS A 131 0.59 -1.80 1.04
N TYR A 132 -0.14 -1.65 -0.07
CA TYR A 132 0.06 -0.56 -1.05
C TYR A 132 -1.11 0.43 -1.08
N PHE A 133 -2.31 -0.03 -0.75
CA PHE A 133 -3.54 0.75 -0.82
C PHE A 133 -4.25 0.82 0.53
N THR A 134 -4.86 1.97 0.82
CA THR A 134 -5.78 2.08 1.95
C THR A 134 -7.08 1.33 1.65
N LYS A 135 -7.87 1.04 2.69
CA LYS A 135 -9.19 0.40 2.52
C LYS A 135 -10.11 1.20 1.61
N GLU A 136 -10.14 2.53 1.78
CA GLU A 136 -10.94 3.43 0.95
C GLU A 136 -10.47 3.45 -0.52
N GLU A 137 -9.17 3.31 -0.77
CA GLU A 137 -8.65 3.18 -2.14
C GLU A 137 -9.07 1.84 -2.76
N LEU A 138 -8.99 0.74 -2.02
CA LEU A 138 -9.36 -0.59 -2.52
C LEU A 138 -10.85 -0.74 -2.83
N GLU A 139 -11.71 -0.11 -2.03
CA GLU A 139 -13.15 -0.06 -2.31
C GLU A 139 -13.47 0.62 -3.64
N LYS A 140 -12.62 1.56 -4.07
CA LYS A 140 -12.77 2.28 -5.35
C LYS A 140 -12.16 1.54 -6.54
N LEU A 141 -11.28 0.56 -6.33
CA LEU A 141 -10.68 -0.28 -7.37
C LEU A 141 -11.61 -1.46 -7.72
N THR A 142 -12.76 -1.16 -8.30
CA THR A 142 -13.82 -2.16 -8.56
C THR A 142 -13.39 -3.30 -9.47
N PHE A 143 -12.43 -3.10 -10.36
CA PHE A 143 -11.91 -4.15 -11.25
C PHE A 143 -11.13 -5.26 -10.51
N LEU A 144 -10.70 -5.02 -9.28
CA LEU A 144 -10.11 -6.04 -8.39
C LEU A 144 -11.18 -6.81 -7.60
N GLN A 145 -12.44 -6.36 -7.62
CA GLN A 145 -13.54 -6.97 -6.88
C GLN A 145 -14.26 -7.98 -7.78
N ALA A 146 -14.22 -9.25 -7.39
CA ALA A 146 -14.93 -10.32 -8.06
C ALA A 146 -16.43 -10.00 -8.21
N GLY A 147 -17.05 -10.51 -9.28
CA GLY A 147 -18.47 -10.32 -9.56
C GLY A 147 -18.86 -8.96 -10.17
N THR A 148 -17.95 -7.97 -10.22
CA THR A 148 -18.24 -6.68 -10.86
C THR A 148 -18.10 -6.74 -12.39
N LYS A 149 -18.82 -5.86 -13.11
CA LYS A 149 -18.65 -5.72 -14.58
C LYS A 149 -17.23 -5.32 -14.95
N SER A 150 -16.62 -4.41 -14.18
CA SER A 150 -15.24 -3.96 -14.39
C SER A 150 -14.24 -5.10 -14.25
N HIS A 151 -14.47 -6.03 -13.32
CA HIS A 151 -13.63 -7.22 -13.15
C HIS A 151 -13.73 -8.17 -14.34
N GLN A 152 -14.94 -8.43 -14.83
CA GLN A 152 -15.14 -9.28 -16.02
C GLN A 152 -14.50 -8.69 -17.28
N GLU A 153 -14.62 -7.37 -17.47
CA GLU A 153 -13.96 -6.67 -18.58
C GLU A 153 -12.44 -6.75 -18.48
N TRP A 154 -11.90 -6.51 -17.28
CA TRP A 154 -10.47 -6.63 -17.03
C TRP A 154 -9.94 -8.03 -17.30
N GLN A 155 -10.65 -9.06 -16.84
CA GLN A 155 -10.29 -10.47 -17.08
C GLN A 155 -10.24 -10.81 -18.57
N ARG A 156 -11.21 -10.35 -19.37
CA ARG A 156 -11.21 -10.55 -20.83
C ARG A 156 -10.04 -9.86 -21.51
N LEU A 157 -9.71 -8.63 -21.11
CA LEU A 157 -8.56 -7.91 -21.63
C LEU A 157 -7.25 -8.62 -21.30
N THR A 158 -7.10 -9.13 -20.08
CA THR A 158 -5.92 -9.89 -19.69
C THR A 158 -5.79 -11.19 -20.46
N GLN A 159 -6.89 -11.92 -20.65
CA GLN A 159 -6.88 -13.13 -21.49
C GLN A 159 -6.46 -12.82 -22.94
N ALA A 160 -6.99 -11.74 -23.53
CA ALA A 160 -6.61 -11.32 -24.88
C ALA A 160 -5.13 -10.92 -24.96
N ALA A 161 -4.60 -10.22 -23.94
CA ALA A 161 -3.21 -9.80 -23.90
C ALA A 161 -2.26 -10.99 -23.84
N ASN A 162 -2.56 -11.96 -22.97
CA ASN A 162 -1.82 -13.21 -22.89
C ASN A 162 -1.90 -14.01 -24.19
N ALA A 163 -3.07 -14.06 -24.83
CA ALA A 163 -3.24 -14.79 -26.09
C ALA A 163 -2.34 -14.22 -27.20
N LEU A 164 -2.31 -12.90 -27.38
CA LEU A 164 -1.43 -12.26 -28.37
C LEU A 164 0.05 -12.44 -28.01
N PHE A 165 0.40 -12.24 -26.74
CA PHE A 165 1.78 -12.41 -26.27
C PHE A 165 2.29 -13.84 -26.47
N ASN A 166 1.51 -14.84 -26.07
CA ASN A 166 1.86 -16.26 -26.21
C ASN A 166 1.89 -16.73 -27.67
N ALA A 167 1.11 -16.09 -28.55
CA ALA A 167 1.18 -16.33 -29.98
C ALA A 167 2.43 -15.73 -30.64
N GLY A 168 3.21 -14.93 -29.92
CA GLY A 168 4.37 -14.22 -30.45
C GLY A 168 3.99 -13.09 -31.40
N GLU A 169 2.80 -12.51 -31.24
CA GLU A 169 2.31 -11.42 -32.08
C GLU A 169 3.25 -10.20 -31.98
N PRO A 170 3.70 -9.62 -33.09
CA PRO A 170 4.56 -8.43 -33.06
C PRO A 170 3.86 -7.23 -32.41
N SER A 171 4.58 -6.48 -31.56
CA SER A 171 3.99 -5.30 -30.90
C SER A 171 3.57 -4.18 -31.87
N ASN A 172 4.11 -4.17 -33.08
CA ASN A 172 3.73 -3.21 -34.11
C ASN A 172 2.53 -3.66 -34.95
N SER A 173 1.93 -4.82 -34.70
CA SER A 173 0.75 -5.27 -35.43
C SER A 173 -0.50 -4.47 -35.05
N GLU A 174 -1.48 -4.41 -35.95
CA GLU A 174 -2.73 -3.68 -35.70
C GLU A 174 -3.49 -4.27 -34.50
N ALA A 175 -3.54 -5.61 -34.39
CA ALA A 175 -4.18 -6.31 -33.28
C ALA A 175 -3.53 -5.99 -31.92
N ALA A 176 -2.19 -5.98 -31.86
CA ALA A 176 -1.46 -5.62 -30.65
C ALA A 176 -1.71 -4.16 -30.26
N GLN A 177 -1.65 -3.24 -31.23
CA GLN A 177 -1.88 -1.81 -31.00
C GLN A 177 -3.32 -1.53 -30.54
N ASP A 178 -4.32 -2.16 -31.16
CA ASP A 178 -5.73 -2.03 -30.76
C ASP A 178 -5.98 -2.51 -29.34
N LEU A 179 -5.42 -3.67 -29.00
CA LEU A 179 -5.54 -4.21 -27.66
C LEU A 179 -4.85 -3.30 -26.64
N ALA A 180 -3.66 -2.81 -26.95
CA ALA A 180 -2.92 -1.92 -26.07
C ALA A 180 -3.63 -0.57 -25.85
N ARG A 181 -4.27 -0.01 -26.87
CA ARG A 181 -5.14 1.18 -26.71
C ARG A 181 -6.32 0.91 -25.78
N LYS A 182 -7.02 -0.21 -25.97
CA LYS A 182 -8.14 -0.62 -25.10
C LYS A 182 -7.65 -0.84 -23.67
N TRP A 183 -6.54 -1.55 -23.49
CA TRP A 183 -5.90 -1.79 -22.20
C TRP A 183 -5.63 -0.48 -21.45
N MET A 184 -4.96 0.47 -22.09
CA MET A 184 -4.61 1.75 -21.45
C MET A 184 -5.85 2.57 -21.09
N LYS A 185 -6.86 2.62 -21.97
CA LYS A 185 -8.13 3.32 -21.67
C LYS A 185 -8.88 2.69 -20.50
N THR A 186 -8.99 1.36 -20.48
CA THR A 186 -9.67 0.64 -19.40
C THR A 186 -8.89 0.79 -18.08
N LEU A 187 -7.56 0.72 -18.12
CA LEU A 187 -6.72 0.92 -16.94
C LEU A 187 -6.81 2.37 -16.41
N GLU A 188 -6.84 3.37 -17.28
CA GLU A 188 -7.05 4.78 -16.92
C GLU A 188 -8.43 4.99 -16.28
N HIS A 189 -9.49 4.41 -16.86
CA HIS A 189 -10.83 4.44 -16.29
C HIS A 189 -10.90 3.76 -14.92
N ASN A 190 -10.37 2.54 -14.81
CA ASN A 190 -10.39 1.73 -13.59
C ASN A 190 -9.56 2.34 -12.45
N THR A 191 -8.51 3.08 -12.79
CA THR A 191 -7.73 3.85 -11.82
C THR A 191 -8.28 5.27 -11.60
N ARG A 192 -9.43 5.60 -12.20
CA ARG A 192 -10.09 6.92 -12.10
C ARG A 192 -9.17 8.08 -12.52
N ALA A 193 -8.33 7.84 -13.52
CA ALA A 193 -7.25 8.73 -13.95
C ALA A 193 -6.34 9.17 -12.78
N ASN A 194 -6.13 8.32 -11.77
CA ASN A 194 -5.20 8.58 -10.67
C ASN A 194 -3.82 8.00 -10.98
N PRO A 195 -2.80 8.81 -11.34
CA PRO A 195 -1.46 8.33 -11.65
C PRO A 195 -0.77 7.68 -10.45
N LYS A 196 -1.14 8.04 -9.20
CA LYS A 196 -0.60 7.37 -8.00
C LYS A 196 -1.00 5.89 -7.97
N TRP A 197 -2.22 5.58 -8.40
CA TRP A 197 -2.70 4.20 -8.45
C TRP A 197 -2.04 3.41 -9.59
N LEU A 198 -1.79 4.04 -10.74
CA LEU A 198 -0.98 3.43 -11.81
C LEU A 198 0.42 3.06 -11.33
N VAL A 199 1.12 3.99 -10.66
CA VAL A 199 2.48 3.74 -10.12
C VAL A 199 2.46 2.61 -9.08
N LYS A 200 1.48 2.59 -8.17
CA LYS A 200 1.31 1.49 -7.20
C LYS A 200 1.09 0.14 -7.89
N LEU A 201 0.21 0.07 -8.90
CA LEU A 201 -0.05 -1.17 -9.64
C LEU A 201 1.19 -1.68 -10.38
N ASN A 202 1.96 -0.79 -11.00
CA ASN A 202 3.22 -1.14 -11.66
C ASN A 202 4.27 -1.67 -10.66
N ALA A 203 4.33 -1.07 -9.46
CA ALA A 203 5.23 -1.52 -8.39
C ALA A 203 4.84 -2.93 -7.90
N ILE A 204 3.54 -3.17 -7.67
CA ILE A 204 3.02 -4.49 -7.27
C ILE A 204 3.37 -5.54 -8.33
N ASN A 205 3.09 -5.24 -9.60
CA ASN A 205 3.39 -6.16 -10.71
C ASN A 205 4.87 -6.56 -10.78
N SER A 206 5.77 -5.65 -10.39
CA SER A 206 7.21 -5.88 -10.42
C SER A 206 7.74 -6.59 -9.18
N ALA A 207 7.10 -6.39 -8.02
CA ALA A 207 7.61 -6.84 -6.72
C ALA A 207 6.95 -8.14 -6.20
N GLU A 208 5.74 -8.47 -6.66
CA GLU A 208 4.93 -9.55 -6.09
C GLU A 208 4.66 -10.64 -7.15
N PRO A 209 5.42 -11.75 -7.16
CA PRO A 209 5.21 -12.85 -8.13
C PRO A 209 3.80 -13.46 -8.08
N GLU A 210 3.19 -13.50 -6.88
CA GLU A 210 1.81 -13.96 -6.72
C GLU A 210 0.79 -13.08 -7.48
N PHE A 211 1.06 -11.78 -7.61
CA PHE A 211 0.20 -10.89 -8.42
C PHE A 211 0.26 -11.28 -9.89
N GLN A 212 1.43 -11.66 -10.39
CA GLN A 212 1.66 -12.05 -11.78
C GLN A 212 0.91 -13.33 -12.11
N GLU A 213 1.03 -14.35 -11.25
CA GLU A 213 0.36 -15.64 -11.42
C GLU A 213 -1.16 -15.51 -11.34
N LYS A 214 -1.67 -14.72 -10.38
CA LYS A 214 -3.11 -14.63 -10.10
C LYS A 214 -3.88 -13.74 -11.07
N LEU A 215 -3.32 -12.60 -11.48
CA LEU A 215 -3.99 -11.72 -12.43
C LEU A 215 -3.67 -12.09 -13.88
N GLY A 216 -2.67 -12.94 -14.12
CA GLY A 216 -2.19 -13.29 -15.46
C GLY A 216 -1.54 -12.10 -16.16
N VAL A 217 -1.00 -11.14 -15.41
CA VAL A 217 -0.30 -9.98 -15.97
C VAL A 217 1.16 -10.10 -15.54
N THR A 218 2.02 -10.57 -16.43
CA THR A 218 3.46 -10.66 -16.16
C THR A 218 4.17 -9.38 -16.59
N PRO A 219 5.37 -9.07 -16.07
CA PRO A 219 6.17 -7.94 -16.53
C PRO A 219 6.41 -7.92 -18.04
N GLU A 220 6.56 -9.09 -18.66
CA GLU A 220 6.78 -9.24 -20.11
C GLU A 220 5.52 -8.88 -20.91
N VAL A 221 4.34 -9.30 -20.44
CA VAL A 221 3.05 -8.91 -21.05
C VAL A 221 2.84 -7.40 -20.94
N VAL A 222 3.17 -6.81 -19.78
CA VAL A 222 3.12 -5.35 -19.59
C VAL A 222 4.08 -4.64 -20.54
N GLU A 223 5.30 -5.15 -20.70
CA GLU A 223 6.27 -4.57 -21.64
C GLU A 223 5.80 -4.67 -23.09
N PHE A 224 5.21 -5.81 -23.49
CA PHE A 224 4.59 -5.99 -24.80
C PHE A 224 3.49 -4.97 -25.06
N LEU A 225 2.57 -4.80 -24.10
CA LEU A 225 1.47 -3.82 -24.20
C LEU A 225 1.99 -2.38 -24.25
N LEU A 226 3.02 -2.05 -23.47
CA LEU A 226 3.66 -0.71 -23.51
C LEU A 226 4.31 -0.43 -24.86
N LYS A 227 5.00 -1.41 -25.45
CA LYS A 227 5.58 -1.30 -26.80
C LYS A 227 4.49 -1.11 -27.84
N ALA A 228 3.44 -1.93 -27.81
CA ALA A 228 2.33 -1.84 -28.76
C ALA A 228 1.54 -0.53 -28.63
N PHE A 229 1.32 -0.05 -27.41
CA PHE A 229 0.73 1.26 -27.18
C PHE A 229 1.60 2.39 -27.72
N SER A 230 2.92 2.29 -27.54
CA SER A 230 3.87 3.27 -28.08
C SER A 230 3.87 3.29 -29.60
N GLU A 231 3.93 2.12 -30.26
CA GLU A 231 3.83 1.99 -31.72
C GLU A 231 2.54 2.63 -32.27
N SER A 232 1.43 2.52 -31.52
CA SER A 232 0.19 3.20 -31.91
C SER A 232 0.33 4.73 -32.00
N LYS A 233 1.06 5.35 -31.06
CA LYS A 233 1.32 6.80 -31.06
C LYS A 233 2.38 7.17 -32.11
N LEU A 234 3.40 6.33 -32.27
CA LEU A 234 4.43 6.51 -33.30
C LEU A 234 3.81 6.56 -34.70
N SER A 235 2.82 5.71 -34.99
CA SER A 235 2.11 5.71 -36.28
C SER A 235 1.40 7.04 -36.58
N ILE A 236 0.98 7.78 -35.54
CA ILE A 236 0.38 9.10 -35.67
C ILE A 236 1.48 10.12 -35.95
N PHE A 237 2.55 10.13 -35.13
CA PHE A 237 3.67 11.07 -35.31
C PHE A 237 4.37 10.92 -36.66
N ALA A 238 4.43 9.72 -37.23
CA ALA A 238 4.99 9.47 -38.56
C ALA A 238 4.32 10.31 -39.67
N ARG A 239 3.06 10.73 -39.50
CA ARG A 239 2.36 11.60 -40.47
C ARG A 239 2.80 13.07 -40.42
N TYR A 240 3.46 13.48 -39.34
CA TYR A 240 3.84 14.87 -39.07
C TYR A 240 5.36 15.11 -39.20
N LEU A 241 6.17 14.06 -39.09
CA LEU A 241 7.63 14.13 -38.99
C LEU A 241 8.32 13.69 -40.28
N SER A 242 9.52 14.20 -40.54
CA SER A 242 10.39 13.63 -41.58
C SER A 242 11.00 12.30 -41.10
N ASP A 243 11.53 11.49 -42.03
CA ASP A 243 12.12 10.18 -41.71
C ASP A 243 13.21 10.25 -40.63
N ASP A 244 14.10 11.24 -40.70
CA ASP A 244 15.14 11.46 -39.68
C ASP A 244 14.57 11.83 -38.30
N GLU A 245 13.56 12.69 -38.27
CA GLU A 245 12.89 13.12 -37.03
C GLU A 245 12.14 11.94 -36.40
N PHE A 246 11.45 11.16 -37.23
CA PHE A 246 10.70 10.00 -36.80
C PHE A 246 11.62 8.88 -36.28
N THR A 247 12.75 8.63 -36.94
CA THR A 247 13.73 7.63 -36.50
C THR A 247 14.26 7.99 -35.12
N PHE A 248 14.67 9.25 -34.90
CA PHE A 248 15.10 9.72 -33.59
C PHE A 248 13.97 9.58 -32.55
N LEU A 249 12.75 9.94 -32.89
CA LEU A 249 11.62 9.83 -31.97
C LEU A 249 11.39 8.37 -31.58
N LYS A 250 11.34 7.44 -32.55
CA LYS A 250 11.10 6.02 -32.31
C LYS A 250 12.12 5.39 -31.37
N GLU A 251 13.41 5.69 -31.54
CA GLU A 251 14.48 5.15 -30.70
C GLU A 251 14.41 5.60 -29.24
N ASN A 252 13.86 6.79 -28.99
CA ASN A 252 13.91 7.43 -27.68
C ASN A 252 12.56 7.45 -26.95
N TYR A 253 11.44 7.28 -27.66
CA TYR A 253 10.08 7.48 -27.14
C TYR A 253 9.78 6.64 -25.89
N ILE A 254 9.96 5.32 -25.96
CA ILE A 254 9.63 4.40 -24.85
C ILE A 254 10.46 4.74 -23.59
N ARG A 255 11.74 5.05 -23.77
CA ARG A 255 12.65 5.38 -22.66
C ARG A 255 12.19 6.61 -21.90
N GLU A 256 11.80 7.66 -22.63
CA GLU A 256 11.30 8.89 -22.00
C GLU A 256 9.91 8.70 -21.40
N MET A 257 9.01 7.99 -22.09
CA MET A 257 7.65 7.75 -21.61
C MET A 257 7.57 6.88 -20.35
N LYS A 258 8.59 6.07 -20.04
CA LYS A 258 8.68 5.36 -18.75
C LYS A 258 8.79 6.31 -17.55
N LYS A 259 9.26 7.54 -17.74
CA LYS A 259 9.38 8.56 -16.67
C LYS A 259 8.06 9.30 -16.41
N TRP A 260 7.13 9.25 -17.37
CA TRP A 260 5.90 10.03 -17.36
C TRP A 260 4.98 9.77 -16.16
N PRO A 261 4.71 8.52 -15.73
CA PRO A 261 3.79 8.28 -14.61
C PRO A 261 4.27 8.91 -13.30
N GLN A 262 5.58 8.84 -13.01
CA GLN A 262 6.13 9.44 -11.79
C GLN A 262 6.09 10.97 -11.85
N LEU A 263 6.42 11.57 -13.00
CA LEU A 263 6.31 13.01 -13.20
C LEU A 263 4.86 13.49 -12.96
N LEU A 264 3.86 12.77 -13.44
CA LEU A 264 2.44 13.08 -13.17
C LEU A 264 2.10 13.01 -11.68
N VAL A 265 2.58 11.99 -10.96
CA VAL A 265 2.39 11.89 -9.51
C VAL A 265 2.97 13.10 -8.79
N ASP A 266 4.16 13.53 -9.18
CA ASP A 266 4.85 14.66 -8.55
C ASP A 266 4.14 15.99 -8.84
N ILE A 267 3.60 16.17 -10.05
CA ILE A 267 2.79 17.35 -10.40
C ILE A 267 1.47 17.35 -9.64
N GLU A 268 0.76 16.23 -9.60
CA GLU A 268 -0.50 16.14 -8.85
C GLU A 268 -0.29 16.39 -7.37
N LYS A 269 0.85 16.00 -6.79
CA LYS A 269 1.18 16.32 -5.41
C LYS A 269 1.29 17.84 -5.17
N LEU A 270 1.82 18.60 -6.12
CA LEU A 270 1.84 20.07 -6.01
C LEU A 270 0.45 20.68 -6.15
N ILE A 271 -0.38 20.13 -7.06
CA ILE A 271 -1.75 20.59 -7.28
C ILE A 271 -2.62 20.31 -6.04
N ASP A 272 -2.54 19.09 -5.48
CA ASP A 272 -3.26 18.69 -4.26
C ASP A 272 -2.86 19.54 -3.05
N ALA A 273 -1.63 20.05 -3.03
CA ALA A 273 -1.10 20.94 -2.00
C ALA A 273 -1.35 22.43 -2.29
N GLU A 274 -2.13 22.75 -3.34
CA GLU A 274 -2.46 24.12 -3.77
C GLU A 274 -1.24 25.02 -4.02
N VAL A 275 -0.10 24.42 -4.42
CA VAL A 275 1.13 25.14 -4.71
C VAL A 275 0.97 25.93 -6.00
N THR A 276 1.52 27.14 -6.05
CA THR A 276 1.42 28.00 -7.24
C THR A 276 2.34 27.54 -8.38
N PRO A 277 1.93 27.66 -9.66
CA PRO A 277 2.74 27.22 -10.81
C PRO A 277 4.08 27.97 -10.99
N ASP A 278 4.27 29.12 -10.35
CA ASP A 278 5.49 29.93 -10.39
C ASP A 278 6.51 29.58 -9.30
N SER A 279 6.14 28.69 -8.37
CA SER A 279 7.05 28.17 -7.34
C SER A 279 8.26 27.45 -7.93
N ASP A 280 9.36 27.41 -7.18
CA ASP A 280 10.58 26.72 -7.61
C ASP A 280 10.34 25.22 -7.84
N GLY A 281 9.49 24.60 -7.01
CA GLY A 281 9.05 23.20 -7.20
C GLY A 281 8.31 22.99 -8.52
N ALA A 282 7.36 23.87 -8.85
CA ALA A 282 6.62 23.79 -10.12
C ALA A 282 7.52 24.03 -11.33
N LYS A 283 8.44 25.02 -11.25
CA LYS A 283 9.46 25.28 -12.28
C LYS A 283 10.39 24.09 -12.48
N HIS A 284 10.80 23.41 -11.41
CA HIS A 284 11.62 22.21 -11.49
C HIS A 284 10.89 21.07 -12.23
N LEU A 285 9.61 20.80 -11.91
CA LEU A 285 8.83 19.79 -12.63
C LEU A 285 8.57 20.19 -14.09
N ALA A 286 8.35 21.48 -14.37
CA ALA A 286 8.27 21.98 -15.74
C ALA A 286 9.58 21.73 -16.53
N GLN A 287 10.74 21.92 -15.89
CA GLN A 287 12.03 21.62 -16.48
C GLN A 287 12.20 20.11 -16.75
N GLN A 288 11.77 19.25 -15.83
CA GLN A 288 11.77 17.80 -16.05
C GLN A 288 10.87 17.39 -17.21
N TRP A 289 9.67 17.99 -17.31
CA TRP A 289 8.75 17.78 -18.43
C TRP A 289 9.37 18.20 -19.77
N LEU A 290 9.97 19.40 -19.84
CA LEU A 290 10.67 19.88 -21.04
C LEU A 290 11.86 18.98 -21.40
N SER A 291 12.61 18.51 -20.41
CA SER A 291 13.73 17.58 -20.64
C SER A 291 13.25 16.24 -21.17
N MET A 292 12.12 15.72 -20.69
CA MET A 292 11.50 14.50 -21.20
C MET A 292 11.02 14.70 -22.65
N LEU A 293 10.37 15.83 -22.94
CA LEU A 293 9.93 16.17 -24.30
C LEU A 293 11.14 16.27 -25.25
N GLN A 294 12.19 16.98 -24.88
CA GLN A 294 13.43 17.05 -25.66
C GLN A 294 14.11 15.68 -25.82
N GLY A 295 13.95 14.80 -24.84
CA GLY A 295 14.53 13.45 -24.87
C GLY A 295 14.02 12.59 -26.02
N TYR A 296 12.75 12.75 -26.43
CA TYR A 296 12.18 12.02 -27.58
C TYR A 296 11.91 12.91 -28.81
N ALA A 297 11.70 14.21 -28.64
CA ALA A 297 11.47 15.17 -29.73
C ALA A 297 12.76 15.75 -30.33
N GLY A 298 13.88 15.62 -29.60
CA GLY A 298 15.11 16.34 -29.90
C GLY A 298 15.05 17.83 -29.51
N LYS A 299 16.14 18.55 -29.78
CA LYS A 299 16.31 19.97 -29.42
C LYS A 299 15.91 20.96 -30.52
N LYS A 300 15.53 20.47 -31.72
CA LYS A 300 15.15 21.32 -32.85
C LYS A 300 13.77 21.95 -32.60
N PRO A 301 13.65 23.29 -32.56
CA PRO A 301 12.35 23.94 -32.33
C PRO A 301 11.28 23.56 -33.36
N SER A 302 11.68 23.38 -34.62
CA SER A 302 10.78 22.94 -35.71
C SER A 302 10.16 21.57 -35.46
N THR A 303 10.93 20.62 -34.92
CA THR A 303 10.46 19.26 -34.63
C THR A 303 9.51 19.26 -33.43
N GLN A 304 9.82 20.06 -32.41
CA GLN A 304 8.95 20.24 -31.24
C GLN A 304 7.62 20.89 -31.63
N GLU A 305 7.62 21.84 -32.57
CA GLU A 305 6.39 22.44 -33.11
C GLU A 305 5.51 21.39 -33.78
N LYS A 306 6.07 20.57 -34.67
CA LYS A 306 5.34 19.48 -35.34
C LYS A 306 4.69 18.51 -34.35
N ILE A 307 5.42 18.12 -33.29
CA ILE A 307 4.89 17.26 -32.23
C ILE A 307 3.74 17.95 -31.49
N ARG A 308 3.86 19.23 -31.18
CA ARG A 308 2.78 20.01 -30.55
C ARG A 308 1.55 20.09 -31.45
N THR A 309 1.73 20.35 -32.75
CA THR A 309 0.64 20.35 -33.73
C THR A 309 -0.04 18.98 -33.81
N ALA A 310 0.73 17.89 -33.80
CA ALA A 310 0.18 16.53 -33.77
C ALA A 310 -0.68 16.32 -32.51
N MET A 311 -0.19 16.70 -31.33
CA MET A 311 -0.94 16.58 -30.07
C MET A 311 -2.22 17.43 -30.04
N GLN A 312 -2.25 18.57 -30.73
CA GLN A 312 -3.43 19.43 -30.83
C GLN A 312 -4.47 18.87 -31.81
N ASN A 313 -4.02 18.28 -32.93
CA ASN A 313 -4.90 17.79 -33.98
C ASN A 313 -5.40 16.35 -33.76
N GLU A 314 -4.72 15.57 -32.92
CA GLU A 314 -4.97 14.14 -32.73
C GLU A 314 -5.32 13.86 -31.25
N PRO A 315 -6.61 13.95 -30.85
CA PRO A 315 -7.03 13.71 -29.47
C PRO A 315 -6.61 12.35 -28.91
N SER A 316 -6.46 11.35 -29.78
CA SER A 316 -6.01 9.99 -29.42
C SER A 316 -4.59 9.94 -28.84
N LEU A 317 -3.75 10.96 -29.08
CA LEU A 317 -2.42 11.06 -28.45
C LEU A 317 -2.49 11.34 -26.94
N ALA A 318 -3.59 11.93 -26.46
CA ALA A 318 -3.83 12.18 -25.04
C ALA A 318 -4.42 10.97 -24.31
N ASP A 319 -5.01 10.01 -25.03
CA ASP A 319 -5.56 8.78 -24.44
C ASP A 319 -4.47 7.99 -23.71
N GLY A 320 -4.83 7.37 -22.58
CA GLY A 320 -3.95 6.46 -21.83
C GLY A 320 -2.72 7.16 -21.25
N THR A 321 -2.81 8.48 -21.02
CA THR A 321 -1.71 9.27 -20.45
C THR A 321 -1.94 9.65 -19.01
N TRP A 322 -3.15 9.48 -18.44
CA TRP A 322 -3.51 10.01 -17.11
C TRP A 322 -3.40 11.54 -17.01
N LEU A 323 -3.23 12.23 -18.15
CA LEU A 323 -3.12 13.68 -18.19
C LEU A 323 -4.49 14.33 -18.05
N LYS A 324 -4.76 14.88 -16.87
CA LYS A 324 -5.97 15.68 -16.64
C LYS A 324 -5.81 17.07 -17.25
N PRO A 325 -6.91 17.72 -17.69
CA PRO A 325 -6.87 19.11 -18.17
C PRO A 325 -6.27 20.09 -17.16
N VAL A 326 -6.57 19.91 -15.86
CA VAL A 326 -6.01 20.74 -14.78
C VAL A 326 -4.50 20.58 -14.66
N THR A 327 -3.99 19.36 -14.82
CA THR A 327 -2.55 19.06 -14.77
C THR A 327 -1.81 19.67 -15.95
N LEU A 328 -2.41 19.61 -17.15
CA LEU A 328 -1.86 20.26 -18.33
C LEU A 328 -1.80 21.79 -18.16
N GLN A 329 -2.89 22.42 -17.70
CA GLN A 329 -2.91 23.87 -17.45
C GLN A 329 -1.87 24.30 -16.41
N PHE A 330 -1.67 23.49 -15.37
CA PHE A 330 -0.64 23.73 -14.36
C PHE A 330 0.76 23.70 -14.99
N LEU A 331 1.06 22.68 -15.78
CA LEU A 331 2.32 22.54 -16.51
C LEU A 331 2.59 23.70 -17.46
N GLU A 332 1.60 24.11 -18.27
CA GLU A 332 1.73 25.23 -19.21
C GLU A 332 2.08 26.55 -18.50
N LYS A 333 1.43 26.82 -17.37
CA LYS A 333 1.73 27.99 -16.52
C LYS A 333 3.13 27.91 -15.92
N ALA A 334 3.52 26.74 -15.42
CA ALA A 334 4.84 26.53 -14.84
C ALA A 334 5.98 26.68 -15.88
N VAL A 335 5.77 26.18 -17.09
CA VAL A 335 6.69 26.38 -18.23
C VAL A 335 6.79 27.85 -18.60
N THR A 336 5.66 28.57 -18.64
CA THR A 336 5.65 30.01 -18.92
C THR A 336 6.43 30.78 -17.84
N ALA A 337 6.26 30.43 -16.57
CA ALA A 337 7.00 31.04 -15.46
C ALA A 337 8.49 30.74 -15.51
N LEU A 338 8.88 29.52 -15.89
CA LEU A 338 10.27 29.11 -16.10
C LEU A 338 10.93 29.93 -17.21
N MET A 339 10.25 30.09 -18.36
CA MET A 339 10.76 30.82 -19.52
C MET A 339 10.84 32.35 -19.31
N ARG A 340 10.09 32.90 -18.34
CA ARG A 340 10.17 34.33 -17.95
C ARG A 340 11.28 34.62 -16.93
N GLY A 341 11.74 33.60 -16.22
CA GLY A 341 12.78 33.71 -15.18
C GLY A 341 14.17 33.21 -15.62
N ALA A 342 14.27 32.63 -16.82
CA ALA A 342 15.52 32.26 -17.50
C ALA A 342 15.95 33.39 -18.44
#